data_AF-A0A968ZVG9-F1
#
_entry.id   AF-A0A968ZVG9-F1
#
_cell.length_a   1.000
_cell.length_b   1.000
_cell.length_c   1.000
_cell.angle_alpha   90.00
_cell.angle_beta   90.00
_cell.angle_gamma   90.00
#
_symmetry.space_group_name_H-M   'P 1'
#
loop_
_entity.id
_entity.type
_entity.pdbx_description
1 polymer ?
#
loop_
_entity_poly.entity_id
_entity_poly.type
_entity_poly.pdbx_seq_one_letter_code
_entity_poly.pdbx_strand_id
1 'polypeptide(L)' 'MARPGGNPDLAAHQFTTDRPEPLTARLQLRVTERMKQQVTSIPNWQELIRDAIAKELAKSR' A
#
# COMPACT_ATOMS: atom_id res chain seq x y z
N MET A 1 16.16 21.26 25.44
CA MET A 1 14.74 21.13 25.85
C MET A 1 13.88 21.33 24.60
N ALA A 2 12.97 20.41 24.28
CA ALA A 2 12.02 20.62 23.19
C ALA A 2 11.04 21.75 23.58
N ARG A 3 10.59 22.56 22.61
CA ARG A 3 9.60 23.63 22.83
C ARG A 3 8.30 23.07 23.43
N PRO A 4 7.73 23.68 24.49
CA PRO A 4 6.42 23.30 24.98
C PRO A 4 5.39 23.54 23.86
N GLY A 5 4.72 22.48 23.40
CA GLY A 5 3.72 22.54 22.32
C GLY A 5 4.11 21.89 20.99
N GLY A 6 5.33 21.37 20.82
CA GLY A 6 5.74 20.67 19.60
C GLY A 6 5.77 21.58 18.36
N ASN A 7 5.74 20.99 17.16
CA ASN A 7 5.67 21.74 15.91
C ASN A 7 4.20 21.87 15.45
N PRO A 8 3.60 23.06 15.42
CA PRO A 8 2.21 23.23 14.98
C PRO A 8 1.99 22.79 13.51
N ASP A 9 3.02 22.88 12.68
CA ASP A 9 2.96 22.48 11.26
C ASP A 9 2.94 20.96 11.05
N LEU A 10 3.08 20.16 12.11
CA LEU A 10 3.04 18.70 12.01
C LEU A 10 1.76 18.19 11.36
N ALA A 11 0.61 18.81 11.63
CA ALA A 11 -0.67 18.40 11.04
C ALA A 11 -0.68 18.48 9.50
N ALA A 12 0.01 19.46 8.92
CA ALA A 12 0.08 19.66 7.47
C ALA A 12 1.04 18.69 6.75
N HIS A 13 1.93 18.04 7.51
CA HIS A 13 2.97 17.15 6.98
C HIS A 13 2.79 15.69 7.40
N GLN A 14 1.64 15.34 7.99
CA GLN A 14 1.30 13.95 8.30
C GLN A 14 1.01 13.17 7.02
N PHE A 15 1.54 11.95 6.94
CA PHE A 15 1.14 11.00 5.91
C PHE A 15 -0.32 10.61 6.14
N THR A 16 -1.22 11.12 5.30
CA THR A 16 -2.63 10.74 5.28
C THR A 16 -2.87 9.71 4.17
N THR A 17 -3.91 8.90 4.34
CA THR A 17 -4.28 7.90 3.36
C THR A 17 -5.77 7.57 3.49
N ASP A 18 -6.43 7.30 2.37
CA ASP A 18 -7.88 7.04 2.33
C ASP A 18 -8.26 5.58 2.64
N ARG A 19 -7.27 4.72 2.90
CA ARG A 19 -7.47 3.30 3.20
C ARG A 19 -7.99 3.08 4.63
N PRO A 20 -8.95 2.17 4.83
CA PRO A 20 -9.53 1.89 6.14
C PRO A 20 -8.54 1.22 7.09
N GLU A 21 -7.59 0.44 6.54
CA GLU A 21 -6.63 -0.33 7.32
C GLU A 21 -5.18 -0.08 6.85
N PRO A 22 -4.21 -0.06 7.78
CA PRO A 22 -2.79 0.10 7.45
C PRO A 22 -2.22 -1.17 6.82
N LEU A 23 -1.33 -1.02 5.84
CA LEU A 23 -0.64 -2.13 5.18
C LEU A 23 0.57 -2.60 6.00
N THR A 24 0.33 -3.37 7.05
CA THR A 24 1.37 -3.86 7.98
C THR A 24 1.94 -5.22 7.61
N ALA A 25 1.18 -6.05 6.88
CA ALA A 25 1.57 -7.41 6.52
C ALA A 25 2.30 -7.49 5.16
N ARG A 26 3.24 -8.45 5.02
CA ARG A 26 3.96 -8.73 3.78
C ARG A 26 3.45 -10.02 3.13
N LEU A 27 3.13 -9.95 1.84
CA LEU A 27 2.80 -11.11 1.01
C LEU A 27 4.02 -11.47 0.13
N GLN A 28 4.52 -12.70 0.25
CA GLN A 28 5.63 -13.20 -0.59
C GLN A 28 5.13 -14.36 -1.44
N LEU A 29 5.25 -14.23 -2.77
CA LEU A 29 4.80 -15.23 -3.74
C LEU A 29 5.86 -15.43 -4.82
N ARG A 30 6.06 -16.68 -5.26
CA ARG A 30 6.89 -16.99 -6.42
C ARG A 30 6.06 -16.87 -7.70
N VAL A 31 6.59 -16.14 -8.67
CA VAL A 31 5.97 -15.86 -9.97
C VAL A 31 6.98 -16.12 -11.08
N THR A 32 6.51 -16.31 -12.32
CA THR A 32 7.41 -16.40 -13.47
C THR A 32 8.10 -15.07 -13.73
N GLU A 33 9.30 -15.09 -14.31
CA GLU A 33 10.08 -13.88 -14.59
C GLU A 33 9.32 -12.93 -15.54
N ARG A 34 8.65 -13.50 -16.56
CA ARG A 34 7.79 -12.74 -17.47
C ARG A 34 6.67 -12.00 -16.72
N MET A 35 6.01 -12.66 -15.78
CA MET A 35 4.92 -12.06 -15.02
C MET A 35 5.44 -10.95 -14.10
N LYS A 36 6.57 -11.16 -13.45
CA LYS A 36 7.24 -10.13 -12.64
C LYS A 36 7.51 -8.87 -13.46
N GLN A 37 8.13 -9.01 -14.63
CA GLN A 37 8.47 -7.89 -15.51
C GLN A 37 7.23 -7.12 -15.97
N GLN A 38 6.17 -7.84 -16.37
CA GLN A 38 4.91 -7.22 -16.79
C GLN A 38 4.28 -6.40 -15.66
N VAL A 39 4.20 -6.99 -14.46
CA VAL A 39 3.59 -6.33 -13.31
C VAL A 39 4.41 -5.12 -12.85
N THR A 40 5.73 -5.24 -12.74
CA THR A 40 6.59 -4.14 -12.28
C THR A 40 6.68 -2.98 -13.28
N SER A 41 6.32 -3.22 -14.56
CA SER A 41 6.28 -2.17 -15.58
C SER A 41 5.05 -1.27 -15.46
N ILE A 42 4.04 -1.66 -14.69
CA ILE A 42 2.80 -0.90 -14.51
C ILE A 42 3.02 0.16 -13.40
N PRO A 43 2.62 1.42 -13.63
CA PRO A 43 2.67 2.44 -12.58
C PRO A 43 1.72 2.05 -11.43
N ASN A 44 2.20 2.17 -10.19
CA ASN A 44 1.46 1.78 -8.99
C ASN A 44 0.94 0.32 -9.01
N TRP A 45 1.74 -0.60 -9.55
CA TRP A 45 1.40 -2.02 -9.67
C TRP A 45 1.00 -2.69 -8.35
N GLN A 46 1.49 -2.20 -7.21
CA GLN A 46 1.15 -2.73 -5.90
C GLN A 46 -0.35 -2.61 -5.63
N GLU A 47 -0.96 -1.49 -6.01
CA GLU A 47 -2.39 -1.27 -5.83
C GLU A 47 -3.21 -2.16 -6.76
N LEU A 48 -2.77 -2.32 -8.00
CA LEU A 48 -3.39 -3.25 -8.95
C LEU A 48 -3.42 -4.68 -8.39
N ILE A 49 -2.32 -5.15 -7.79
CA ILE A 49 -2.28 -6.47 -7.17
C ILE A 49 -3.22 -6.55 -5.96
N ARG A 50 -3.24 -5.52 -5.09
CA ARG A 50 -4.15 -5.49 -3.93
C ARG A 50 -5.60 -5.59 -4.37
N ASP A 51 -5.98 -4.82 -5.38
CA ASP A 51 -7.33 -4.83 -5.95
C ASP A 51 -7.67 -6.19 -6.57
N ALA A 52 -6.75 -6.79 -7.31
CA ALA A 52 -6.95 -8.11 -7.91
C ALA A 52 -7.20 -9.17 -6.83
N ILE A 53 -6.37 -9.18 -5.77
CA ILE A 53 -6.53 -10.09 -4.64
C ILE A 53 -7.87 -9.84 -3.93
N ALA A 54 -8.22 -8.57 -3.64
CA ALA A 54 -9.45 -8.23 -2.96
C ALA A 54 -10.70 -8.66 -3.76
N LYS A 55 -10.68 -8.48 -5.08
CA LYS A 55 -11.76 -8.93 -5.98
C LYS A 55 -11.91 -10.44 -5.98
N GLU A 56 -10.83 -11.19 -6.07
CA GLU A 56 -10.90 -12.66 -6.03
C GLU A 56 -11.34 -13.19 -4.67
N LEU A 57 -10.88 -12.59 -3.57
CA LEU A 57 -11.36 -12.93 -2.22
C LEU A 57 -12.86 -12.65 -2.05
N ALA A 58 -13.37 -11.56 -2.64
CA ALA A 58 -14.79 -11.24 -2.60
C ALA A 58 -15.65 -12.23 -3.40
N LYS A 59 -15.13 -12.78 -4.52
CA LYS A 59 -15.82 -13.81 -5.31
C LYS A 59 -15.82 -15.19 -4.65
N SER A 60 -14.77 -15.50 -3.89
CA SER A 60 -14.61 -16.79 -3.22
C SER A 60 -15.43 -16.92 -1.94
N ARG A 61 -16.22 -15.89 -1.59
CA ARG A 61 -17.09 -15.82 -0.42
C ARG A 61 -18.54 -15.99 -0.82
#